data_AF-A0AAD6BPM9-F1
#
_entry.id   AF-A0AAD6BPM9-F1
#
_cell.length_a   1.000
_cell.length_b   1.000
_cell.length_c   1.000
_cell.angle_alpha   90.00
_cell.angle_beta   90.00
_cell.angle_gamma   90.00
#
_symmetry.space_group_name_H-M   'P 1'
#
loop_
_entity.id
_entity.type
_entity.pdbx_description
1 polymer ?
#
loop_
_entity_poly.entity_id
_entity_poly.type
_entity_poly.pdbx_seq_one_letter_code
_entity_poly.pdbx_strand_id
1 'polypeptide(L)'
;MEFAKKRKNVAVIKSDNLKRHFTSIHAASFNANYPEKSDQRTQKIAGLLASYKHSVSTMSKTTSAQESATAASLHVSWTLARAKKPFADAELIKRCAIDMTREVLNPDKKQQKKVVELLKQVPLSANTATKSRGFSGGVFFQSTHRFEENRGYIPSHRFVL
;
A
#
# COMPACT_ATOMS: atom_id res chain seq x y z
N MET A 1 23.83 -42.06 25.25
CA MET A 1 22.49 -41.61 24.83
C MET A 1 22.41 -40.11 25.04
N GLU A 2 22.53 -39.34 23.96
CA GLU A 2 22.52 -37.88 23.97
C GLU A 2 21.08 -37.38 23.93
N PHE A 3 20.63 -36.72 25.00
CA PHE A 3 19.30 -36.14 25.05
C PHE A 3 19.26 -34.91 24.14
N ALA A 4 18.64 -35.06 22.98
CA ALA A 4 18.36 -33.96 22.07
C ALA A 4 17.56 -32.87 22.80
N LYS A 5 18.24 -31.77 23.16
CA LYS A 5 17.64 -30.57 23.74
C LYS A 5 16.72 -29.94 22.70
N LYS A 6 15.43 -30.27 22.78
CA LYS A 6 14.37 -29.69 21.95
C LYS A 6 14.43 -28.16 22.10
N ARG A 7 14.94 -27.45 21.09
CA ARG A 7 14.89 -25.98 21.05
C ARG A 7 13.41 -25.58 21.05
N LYS A 8 12.93 -25.06 22.17
CA LYS A 8 11.64 -24.35 22.20
C LYS A 8 11.86 -23.10 21.36
N ASN A 9 11.38 -23.08 20.12
CA ASN A 9 11.22 -21.83 19.38
C ASN A 9 10.23 -20.98 20.18
N VAL A 10 10.74 -20.11 21.03
CA VAL A 10 9.94 -19.09 21.67
C VAL A 10 9.64 -18.08 20.57
N ALA A 11 8.57 -18.32 19.81
CA ALA A 11 7.94 -17.28 19.03
C ALA A 11 7.37 -16.27 20.03
N VAL A 12 8.26 -15.43 20.56
CA VAL A 12 7.91 -14.35 21.48
C VAL A 12 6.95 -13.47 20.69
N ILE A 13 5.70 -13.40 21.14
CA ILE A 13 4.69 -12.51 20.55
C ILE A 13 5.33 -11.11 20.50
N LYS A 14 5.16 -10.39 19.40
CA LYS A 14 5.82 -9.07 19.19
C LYS A 14 5.57 -8.10 20.37
N SER A 15 4.46 -8.28 21.12
CA SER A 15 4.16 -7.58 22.37
C SER A 15 5.22 -7.77 23.46
N ASP A 16 5.70 -9.00 23.67
CA ASP A 16 6.66 -9.34 24.72
C ASP A 16 8.06 -8.84 24.36
N ASN A 17 8.40 -8.88 23.06
CA ASN A 17 9.63 -8.27 22.56
C ASN A 17 9.62 -6.75 22.77
N LEU A 18 8.49 -6.10 22.47
CA LEU A 18 8.32 -4.65 22.69
C LEU A 18 8.39 -4.30 24.17
N LYS A 19 7.72 -5.08 25.03
CA LYS A 19 7.75 -4.90 26.49
C LYS A 19 9.17 -5.02 27.02
N ARG A 20 9.90 -6.10 26.65
CA ARG A 20 11.28 -6.30 27.08
C ARG A 20 12.19 -5.15 26.64
N HIS A 21 12.09 -4.73 25.37
CA HIS A 21 12.86 -3.61 24.84
C HIS A 21 12.60 -2.31 25.60
N PHE A 22 11.33 -1.99 25.86
CA PHE A 22 10.99 -0.83 26.68
C PHE A 22 11.60 -0.94 28.08
N THR A 23 11.44 -2.09 28.75
CA THR A 23 11.95 -2.29 30.11
C THR A 23 13.48 -2.21 30.19
N SER A 24 14.21 -2.73 29.19
CA SER A 24 15.67 -2.77 29.23
C SER A 24 16.34 -1.48 28.75
N ILE A 25 15.72 -0.75 27.81
CA ILE A 25 16.35 0.42 27.16
C ILE A 25 15.73 1.74 27.63
N HIS A 26 14.42 1.80 27.80
CA HIS A 26 13.70 3.06 27.96
C HIS A 26 13.11 3.29 29.36
N ALA A 27 12.91 2.25 30.17
CA ALA A 27 12.23 2.40 31.46
C ALA A 27 12.94 3.37 32.40
N ALA A 28 14.28 3.30 32.49
CA ALA A 28 15.05 4.19 33.37
C ALA A 28 14.89 5.67 32.98
N SER A 29 15.09 6.00 31.69
CA SER A 29 14.97 7.38 31.21
C SER A 29 13.53 7.87 31.20
N PHE A 30 12.56 7.00 30.85
CA PHE A 30 11.15 7.37 30.86
C PHE A 30 10.64 7.65 32.27
N ASN A 31 10.98 6.82 33.25
CA ASN A 31 10.57 7.03 34.64
C ASN A 31 11.27 8.23 35.28
N ALA A 32 12.51 8.55 34.88
CA ALA A 32 13.20 9.75 35.34
C ALA A 32 12.56 11.04 34.82
N ASN A 33 12.16 11.08 33.55
CA ASN A 33 11.53 12.25 32.94
C ASN A 33 10.03 12.37 33.25
N TYR A 34 9.36 11.24 33.50
CA TYR A 34 7.92 11.17 33.73
C TYR A 34 7.64 10.28 34.96
N PRO A 35 7.70 10.85 36.18
CA PRO A 35 7.49 10.12 37.42
C PRO A 35 6.10 9.46 37.47
N GLU A 36 5.99 8.36 38.20
CA GLU A 36 4.73 7.66 38.38
C GLU A 36 3.68 8.58 39.03
N LYS A 37 2.42 8.44 38.60
CA LYS A 37 1.27 9.26 39.04
C LYS A 37 1.40 10.76 38.78
N SER A 38 2.35 11.20 37.97
CA SER A 38 2.41 12.60 37.51
C SER A 38 1.46 12.86 36.34
N ASP A 39 0.91 14.08 36.29
CA ASP A 39 0.07 14.53 35.17
C ASP A 39 0.86 14.58 33.85
N GLN A 40 2.14 14.92 33.92
CA GLN A 40 3.06 14.90 32.77
C GLN A 40 3.16 13.50 32.15
N ARG A 41 3.20 12.44 32.98
CA ARG A 41 3.22 11.06 32.50
C ARG A 41 1.91 10.69 31.81
N THR A 42 0.78 11.07 32.40
CA THR A 42 -0.56 10.83 31.83
C THR A 42 -0.68 11.53 30.46
N GLN A 43 -0.27 12.79 30.37
CA GLN A 43 -0.28 13.55 29.12
C GLN A 43 0.64 12.93 28.07
N LYS A 44 1.85 12.50 28.47
CA LYS A 44 2.80 11.86 27.54
C LYS A 44 2.26 10.56 26.98
N ILE A 45 1.67 9.71 27.82
CA ILE A 45 1.07 8.44 27.39
C ILE A 45 -0.11 8.71 26.46
N ALA A 46 -0.98 9.68 26.78
CA ALA A 46 -2.09 10.06 25.92
C ALA A 46 -1.61 10.54 24.52
N GLY A 47 -0.55 11.36 24.48
CA GLY A 47 0.06 11.81 23.23
C GLY A 47 0.67 10.67 22.40
N LEU A 48 1.37 9.72 23.04
CA LEU A 48 1.90 8.53 22.38
C LEU A 48 0.78 7.66 21.81
N LEU A 49 -0.30 7.46 22.56
CA LEU A 49 -1.46 6.69 22.10
C LEU A 49 -2.16 7.37 20.92
N ALA A 50 -2.32 8.70 20.96
CA ALA A 50 -2.88 9.46 19.86
C ALA A 50 -2.03 9.36 18.60
N SER A 51 -0.71 9.50 18.73
CA SER A 51 0.24 9.32 17.62
C SER A 51 0.17 7.90 17.05
N TYR A 52 0.14 6.88 17.92
CA TYR A 52 -0.01 5.48 17.49
C TYR A 52 -1.30 5.25 16.70
N LYS A 53 -2.45 5.70 17.22
CA LYS A 53 -3.74 5.58 16.53
C LYS A 53 -3.73 6.28 15.17
N HIS A 54 -3.11 7.46 15.09
CA HIS A 54 -2.96 8.19 13.84
C HIS A 54 -2.13 7.39 12.83
N SER A 55 -0.94 6.92 13.22
CA SER A 55 -0.06 6.13 12.36
C SER A 55 -0.74 4.85 11.87
N VAL A 56 -1.39 4.11 12.76
CA VAL A 56 -2.14 2.89 12.39
C VAL A 56 -3.27 3.22 11.43
N SER A 57 -4.06 4.26 11.70
CA SER A 57 -5.16 4.65 10.79
C SER A 57 -4.65 4.99 9.40
N THR A 58 -3.57 5.76 9.31
CA THR A 58 -2.94 6.12 8.03
C THR A 58 -2.41 4.89 7.31
N MET A 59 -1.68 4.01 8.01
CA MET A 59 -1.17 2.76 7.43
C MET A 59 -2.31 1.87 6.90
N SER A 60 -3.35 1.63 7.72
CA SER A 60 -4.49 0.81 7.31
C SER A 60 -5.22 1.38 6.10
N LYS A 61 -5.41 2.71 6.04
CA LYS A 61 -6.01 3.37 4.86
C LYS A 61 -5.15 3.16 3.62
N THR A 62 -3.84 3.39 3.70
CA THR A 62 -2.94 3.19 2.56
C THR A 62 -2.91 1.74 2.10
N THR A 63 -2.84 0.78 3.03
CA THR A 63 -2.92 -0.65 2.71
C THR A 63 -4.23 -0.99 2.00
N SER A 64 -5.37 -0.47 2.46
CA SER A 64 -6.66 -0.74 1.81
C SER A 64 -6.76 -0.19 0.39
N ALA A 65 -6.16 0.98 0.12
CA ALA A 65 -6.10 1.55 -1.22
C ALA A 65 -5.21 0.71 -2.15
N GLN A 66 -4.08 0.22 -1.63
CA GLN A 66 -3.17 -0.65 -2.37
C GLN A 66 -3.81 -2.01 -2.69
N GLU A 67 -4.52 -2.60 -1.72
CA GLU A 67 -5.28 -3.85 -1.92
C GLU A 67 -6.35 -3.69 -3.00
N SER A 68 -7.11 -2.60 -2.96
CA SER A 68 -8.12 -2.27 -3.96
C SER A 68 -7.50 -2.09 -5.37
N ALA A 69 -6.38 -1.36 -5.48
CA ALA A 69 -5.67 -1.22 -6.75
C ALA A 69 -5.12 -2.55 -7.29
N THR A 70 -4.64 -3.42 -6.39
CA THR A 70 -4.15 -4.76 -6.73
C THR A 70 -5.29 -5.66 -7.22
N ALA A 71 -6.42 -5.68 -6.51
CA ALA A 71 -7.61 -6.43 -6.89
C ALA A 71 -8.12 -5.98 -8.27
N ALA A 72 -8.21 -4.67 -8.50
CA ALA A 72 -8.61 -4.11 -9.79
C ALA A 72 -7.67 -4.54 -10.93
N SER A 73 -6.36 -4.49 -10.70
CA SER A 73 -5.34 -4.90 -11.68
C SER A 73 -5.42 -6.39 -12.02
N LEU A 74 -5.62 -7.24 -11.00
CA LEU A 74 -5.83 -8.68 -11.20
C LEU A 74 -7.12 -8.95 -11.99
N HIS A 75 -8.21 -8.25 -11.67
CA HIS A 75 -9.48 -8.40 -12.37
C HIS A 75 -9.41 -7.98 -13.84
N VAL A 76 -8.73 -6.86 -14.14
CA VAL A 76 -8.46 -6.42 -15.51
C VAL A 76 -7.58 -7.44 -16.25
N SER A 77 -6.50 -7.90 -15.63
CA SER A 77 -5.59 -8.89 -16.22
C SER A 77 -6.32 -10.20 -16.55
N TRP A 78 -7.18 -10.67 -15.64
CA TRP A 78 -8.03 -11.84 -15.86
C TRP A 78 -8.99 -11.65 -17.04
N THR A 79 -9.64 -10.49 -17.11
CA THR A 79 -10.58 -10.15 -18.19
C THR A 79 -9.88 -10.13 -19.56
N LEU A 80 -8.70 -9.51 -19.62
CA LEU A 80 -7.87 -9.47 -20.83
C LEU A 80 -7.42 -10.87 -21.26
N ALA A 81 -6.91 -11.68 -20.32
CA ALA A 81 -6.46 -13.04 -20.60
C ALA A 81 -7.60 -13.93 -21.12
N ARG A 82 -8.82 -13.78 -20.57
CA ARG A 82 -10.00 -14.54 -21.02
C ARG A 82 -10.54 -14.09 -22.37
N ALA A 83 -10.45 -12.80 -22.69
CA ALA A 83 -11.04 -12.26 -23.92
C ALA A 83 -10.35 -12.81 -25.17
N LYS A 84 -9.06 -13.15 -25.11
CA LYS A 84 -8.25 -13.62 -26.27
C LYS A 84 -8.37 -12.69 -27.49
N LYS A 85 -8.54 -11.39 -27.25
CA LYS A 85 -8.64 -10.35 -28.28
C LYS A 85 -7.41 -9.45 -28.26
N PRO A 86 -7.07 -8.80 -29.39
CA PRO A 86 -6.00 -7.81 -29.40
C PRO A 86 -6.34 -6.62 -28.50
N PHE A 87 -5.34 -6.03 -27.86
CA PHE A 87 -5.46 -4.80 -27.06
C PHE A 87 -6.00 -3.59 -27.84
N ALA A 88 -6.09 -3.69 -29.17
CA ALA A 88 -6.70 -2.70 -30.05
C ALA A 88 -8.24 -2.73 -30.05
N ASP A 89 -8.88 -3.76 -29.45
CA ASP A 89 -10.33 -3.79 -29.28
C ASP A 89 -10.75 -2.73 -28.25
N ALA A 90 -11.24 -1.59 -28.75
CA ALA A 90 -11.64 -0.46 -27.93
C ALA A 90 -12.79 -0.82 -26.96
N GLU A 91 -13.68 -1.74 -27.34
CA GLU A 91 -14.76 -2.21 -26.48
C GLU A 91 -14.25 -3.06 -25.31
N LEU A 92 -13.19 -3.83 -25.53
CA LEU A 92 -12.51 -4.56 -24.45
C LEU A 92 -11.87 -3.59 -23.45
N ILE A 93 -11.16 -2.59 -23.94
CA ILE A 93 -10.52 -1.57 -23.07
C ILE A 93 -11.57 -0.80 -22.27
N LYS A 94 -12.71 -0.46 -22.89
CA LYS A 94 -13.84 0.21 -22.21
C LYS A 94 -14.39 -0.63 -21.06
N ARG A 95 -14.59 -1.94 -21.29
CA ARG A 95 -15.05 -2.88 -20.26
C ARG A 95 -14.04 -2.98 -19.12
N CYS A 96 -12.75 -3.12 -19.43
CA CYS A 96 -11.69 -3.13 -18.42
C CYS A 96 -11.67 -1.84 -17.58
N ALA A 97 -11.86 -0.67 -18.20
CA ALA A 97 -11.91 0.61 -17.49
C ALA A 97 -13.12 0.71 -16.53
N ILE A 98 -14.28 0.24 -16.97
CA ILE A 98 -15.50 0.17 -16.14
C ILE A 98 -15.27 -0.79 -14.96
N ASP A 99 -14.71 -1.97 -15.21
CA ASP A 99 -14.48 -2.97 -14.18
C ASP A 99 -13.42 -2.52 -13.17
N MET A 100 -12.35 -1.89 -13.62
CA MET A 100 -11.37 -1.25 -12.75
C MET A 100 -12.01 -0.17 -11.86
N THR A 101 -12.88 0.66 -12.43
CA THR A 101 -13.60 1.70 -11.67
C THR A 101 -14.49 1.09 -10.60
N ARG A 102 -15.11 -0.07 -10.88
CA ARG A 102 -15.95 -0.77 -9.90
C ARG A 102 -15.14 -1.28 -8.71
N GLU A 103 -13.98 -1.87 -8.97
CA GLU A 103 -13.10 -2.41 -7.92
C GLU A 103 -12.43 -1.30 -7.09
N VAL A 104 -11.97 -0.22 -7.74
CA VAL A 104 -11.27 0.90 -7.07
C VAL A 104 -12.23 1.75 -6.22
N LEU A 105 -13.42 2.03 -6.75
CA LEU A 105 -14.41 2.89 -6.09
C LEU A 105 -15.51 2.08 -5.36
N ASN A 106 -15.25 0.82 -5.05
CA ASN A 106 -16.17 -0.03 -4.28
C ASN A 106 -16.65 0.62 -2.95
N PRO A 107 -15.79 1.26 -2.12
CA PRO A 107 -16.26 1.92 -0.90
C PRO A 107 -17.19 3.13 -1.19
N ASP A 108 -17.00 3.82 -2.32
CA ASP A 108 -17.73 5.05 -2.67
C ASP A 108 -18.71 4.84 -3.83
N LYS A 109 -19.77 4.06 -3.60
CA LYS A 109 -20.78 3.68 -4.62
C LYS A 109 -21.39 4.86 -5.39
N LYS A 110 -21.50 6.05 -4.78
CA LYS A 110 -22.01 7.27 -5.45
C LYS A 110 -21.04 7.78 -6.51
N GLN A 111 -19.75 7.85 -6.17
CA GLN A 111 -18.70 8.24 -7.13
C GLN A 111 -18.51 7.17 -8.20
N GLN A 112 -18.54 5.89 -7.81
CA GLN A 112 -18.48 4.75 -8.71
C GLN A 112 -19.54 4.85 -9.82
N LYS A 113 -20.82 5.04 -9.47
CA LYS A 113 -21.90 5.16 -10.44
C LYS A 113 -21.69 6.32 -11.42
N LYS A 114 -21.32 7.50 -10.90
CA LYS A 114 -21.04 8.70 -11.71
C LYS A 114 -19.92 8.43 -12.72
N VAL A 115 -18.80 7.87 -12.27
CA VAL A 115 -17.65 7.60 -13.16
C VAL A 115 -17.99 6.51 -14.18
N VAL A 116 -18.73 5.46 -13.79
CA VAL A 116 -19.17 4.42 -14.72
C VAL A 116 -20.13 4.96 -15.78
N GLU A 117 -21.05 5.86 -15.42
CA GLU A 117 -21.95 6.51 -16.38
C GLU A 117 -21.18 7.36 -17.39
N LEU A 118 -20.21 8.15 -16.91
CA LEU A 118 -19.33 8.94 -17.78
C LEU A 118 -18.55 8.02 -18.74
N LEU A 119 -17.96 6.93 -18.25
CA LEU A 119 -17.21 5.98 -19.08
C LEU A 119 -18.11 5.31 -20.14
N LYS A 120 -19.37 5.02 -19.82
CA LYS A 120 -20.33 4.46 -20.78
C LYS A 120 -20.65 5.43 -21.91
N GLN A 121 -20.78 6.72 -21.61
CA GLN A 121 -21.13 7.76 -22.57
C GLN A 121 -20.02 8.09 -23.57
N VAL A 122 -18.75 7.74 -23.28
CA VAL A 122 -17.64 7.98 -24.20
C VAL A 122 -17.77 7.08 -25.44
N PRO A 123 -17.97 7.62 -26.67
CA PRO A 123 -17.93 6.82 -27.88
C PRO A 123 -16.47 6.51 -28.23
N LEU A 124 -16.10 5.24 -28.29
CA LEU A 124 -14.78 4.83 -28.75
C LEU A 124 -14.87 4.46 -30.23
N SER A 125 -14.47 5.37 -31.11
CA SER A 125 -14.35 5.08 -32.55
C SER A 125 -13.00 4.41 -32.86
N ALA A 126 -12.92 3.72 -34.01
CA ALA A 126 -11.72 3.01 -34.46
C ALA A 126 -10.43 3.87 -34.52
N ASN A 127 -10.55 5.20 -34.58
CA ASN A 127 -9.41 6.14 -34.60
C ASN A 127 -8.70 6.31 -33.25
N THR A 128 -9.28 5.86 -32.13
CA THR A 128 -8.60 5.87 -30.83
C THR A 128 -7.71 4.63 -30.65
N ALA A 129 -8.02 3.51 -31.32
CA ALA A 129 -7.23 2.29 -31.28
C ALA A 129 -5.87 2.44 -31.99
N THR A 130 -5.79 3.27 -33.03
CA THR A 130 -4.56 3.51 -33.80
C THR A 130 -3.58 4.47 -33.13
N LYS A 131 -4.02 5.41 -32.28
CA LYS A 131 -3.12 6.24 -31.45
C LYS A 131 -2.44 5.46 -30.31
N SER A 132 -2.96 4.28 -29.93
CA SER A 132 -2.33 3.38 -28.97
C SER A 132 -1.08 2.66 -29.50
N ARG A 133 -0.82 2.66 -30.82
CA ARG A 133 0.44 2.11 -31.37
C ARG A 133 1.68 2.88 -30.91
N GLY A 134 1.53 4.17 -30.58
CA GLY A 134 2.60 4.96 -29.95
C GLY A 134 2.69 4.77 -28.42
N PHE A 135 1.60 4.32 -27.79
CA PHE A 135 1.54 4.16 -26.33
C PHE A 135 2.22 2.87 -25.86
N SER A 136 2.21 1.80 -26.64
CA SER A 136 2.98 0.58 -26.33
C SER A 136 4.50 0.80 -26.35
N GLY A 137 5.00 1.71 -27.19
CA GLY A 137 6.42 2.12 -27.17
C GLY A 137 6.75 3.08 -26.02
N GLY A 138 5.83 3.98 -25.68
CA GLY A 138 6.03 4.99 -24.62
C GLY A 138 5.86 4.45 -23.19
N VAL A 139 4.89 3.58 -22.92
CA VAL A 139 4.61 3.08 -21.56
C VAL A 139 5.70 2.12 -21.08
N PHE A 140 6.28 1.32 -21.97
CA PHE A 140 7.43 0.48 -21.61
C PHE A 140 8.66 1.32 -21.25
N PHE A 141 8.90 2.41 -21.98
CA PHE A 141 10.01 3.34 -21.72
C PHE A 141 9.77 4.23 -20.48
N GLN A 142 8.52 4.60 -20.19
CA GLN A 142 8.20 5.46 -19.04
C GLN A 142 8.14 4.68 -17.72
N SER A 143 7.85 3.37 -17.77
CA SER A 143 7.90 2.49 -16.60
C SER A 143 9.33 2.21 -16.15
N THR A 144 10.29 2.10 -17.09
CA THR A 144 11.72 1.97 -16.77
C THR A 144 12.33 3.29 -16.29
N HIS A 145 11.96 4.43 -16.89
CA HIS A 145 12.46 5.74 -16.44
C HIS A 145 11.95 6.09 -15.03
N ARG A 146 10.69 5.80 -14.69
CA ARG A 146 10.14 6.06 -13.34
C ARG A 146 10.68 5.10 -12.26
N PHE A 147 11.19 3.93 -12.64
CA PHE A 147 11.86 3.00 -11.71
C PHE A 147 13.34 3.37 -11.49
N GLU A 148 14.01 3.91 -12.51
CA GLU A 148 15.38 4.44 -12.42
C GLU A 148 15.44 5.81 -11.71
N GLU A 149 14.46 6.69 -11.94
CA GLU A 149 14.42 8.05 -11.37
C GLU A 149 14.06 8.07 -9.87
N ASN A 150 13.51 6.96 -9.34
CA ASN A 150 13.28 6.76 -7.90
C ASN A 150 14.45 6.06 -7.17
N ARG A 151 15.58 5.78 -7.83
CA ARG A 151 16.86 5.63 -7.12
C ARG A 151 17.42 7.01 -6.77
N GLY A 152 16.69 7.69 -5.89
CA GLY A 152 17.20 8.87 -5.20
C GLY A 152 18.49 8.50 -4.48
N TYR A 153 19.54 9.25 -4.81
CA TYR A 153 20.81 9.38 -4.11
C TYR A 153 20.63 9.21 -2.59
N ILE A 154 21.21 8.14 -2.03
CA ILE A 154 21.39 7.97 -0.59
C ILE A 154 22.73 8.64 -0.25
N PRO A 155 22.76 9.79 0.45
CA PRO A 155 24.01 10.33 0.94
C PRO A 155 24.60 9.32 1.93
N SER A 156 25.79 8.82 1.64
CA SER A 156 26.59 8.04 2.59
C SER A 156 27.02 8.94 3.75
N HIS A 157 26.13 9.15 4.72
CA HIS A 157 26.56 9.61 6.03
C HIS A 157 27.26 8.45 6.73
N ARG A 158 28.58 8.53 6.69
CA ARG A 158 29.54 7.81 7.52
C ARG A 158 29.06 7.79 8.97
N PHE A 159 28.43 6.70 9.37
CA PHE A 159 28.27 6.34 10.78
C PHE A 159 29.69 6.03 11.28
N VAL A 160 30.30 7.01 11.94
CA VAL A 160 31.47 6.78 12.78
C VAL A 160 30.92 6.27 14.12
N LEU A 161 31.09 4.98 14.36
CA LEU A 161 31.25 4.43 15.71
C LEU A 161 32.75 4.29 15.95
#